data_AF-A0A7S1CUA0-F1
#
_entry.id   AF-A0A7S1CUA0-F1
#
_cell.length_a   1.000
_cell.length_b   1.000
_cell.length_c   1.000
_cell.angle_alpha   90.00
_cell.angle_beta   90.00
_cell.angle_gamma   90.00
#
_symmetry.space_group_name_H-M   'P 1'
#
loop_
_entity.id
_entity.type
_entity.pdbx_description
1 polymer ?
#
loop_
_entity_poly.entity_id
_entity_poly.type
_entity_poly.pdbx_seq_one_letter_code
_entity_poly.pdbx_strand_id
1 'polypeptide(L)'
;EGTKYHPCCDGYFCPRGLNCMIPCPKGSLCLRATPRPPPKRFPQESSSYWCAPFAYKRRMDLPCGGADTWSIIPQDAFPGVESWKYGSGNMYCPKRYFCPNTTTKLACPRGHYCKQGSVAPQPCPIGSFCPEKTEVPLSNYGGVSADVLLLLLLAIIWFVSKQYSQIMSNITHQDRLRIRWKPFPPRLHVAPKKHH
;
A
#
# COMPACT_ATOMS: atom_id res chain seq x y z
N GLU A 1 -42.37 19.30 27.79
CA GLU A 1 -42.02 19.38 26.36
C GLU A 1 -41.09 18.22 26.00
N GLY A 2 -41.40 17.48 24.95
CA GLY A 2 -40.60 16.32 24.54
C GLY A 2 -39.27 16.75 23.93
N THR A 3 -38.19 16.03 24.24
CA THR A 3 -36.87 16.23 23.65
C THR A 3 -36.93 15.97 22.14
N LYS A 4 -36.74 17.02 21.33
CA LYS A 4 -36.67 16.91 19.87
C LYS A 4 -35.32 16.31 19.47
N TYR A 5 -35.33 15.11 18.91
CA TYR A 5 -34.12 14.45 18.41
C TYR A 5 -33.70 15.01 17.06
N HIS A 6 -32.39 15.13 16.85
CA HIS A 6 -31.80 15.58 15.58
C HIS A 6 -30.86 14.52 15.01
N PRO A 7 -30.78 14.37 13.68
CA PRO A 7 -29.83 13.46 13.05
C PRO A 7 -28.40 14.00 13.23
N CYS A 8 -27.42 13.09 13.26
CA CYS A 8 -26.01 13.47 13.24
C CYS A 8 -25.70 14.30 11.97
N CYS A 9 -24.93 15.38 12.11
CA CYS A 9 -24.52 16.22 10.99
C CYS A 9 -23.39 15.54 10.20
N ASP A 10 -23.24 15.94 8.94
CA ASP A 10 -22.04 15.64 8.16
C ASP A 10 -20.81 16.31 8.78
N GLY A 11 -19.65 15.70 8.59
CA GLY A 11 -18.42 16.09 9.27
C GLY A 11 -18.35 15.67 10.74
N TYR A 12 -19.36 14.96 11.27
CA TYR A 12 -19.36 14.42 12.63
C TYR A 12 -19.60 12.90 12.66
N PHE A 13 -19.15 12.30 13.75
CA PHE A 13 -19.27 10.90 14.11
C PHE A 13 -20.12 10.76 15.38
N CYS A 14 -21.15 9.92 15.33
CA CYS A 14 -22.12 9.73 16.41
C CYS A 14 -22.28 8.24 16.75
N PRO A 15 -21.38 7.67 17.56
CA PRO A 15 -21.40 6.26 17.89
C PRO A 15 -22.68 5.84 18.63
N ARG A 16 -23.15 4.62 18.38
CA ARG A 16 -24.33 4.07 19.07
C ARG A 16 -24.12 4.07 20.59
N GLY A 17 -25.14 4.50 21.32
CA GLY A 17 -25.10 4.58 22.78
C GLY A 17 -24.47 5.85 23.35
N LEU A 18 -24.00 6.76 22.49
CA LEU A 18 -23.55 8.09 22.87
C LEU A 18 -24.43 9.15 22.23
N ASN A 19 -24.72 10.21 22.98
CA ASN A 19 -25.53 11.34 22.52
C ASN A 19 -24.68 12.50 21.97
N CYS A 20 -23.36 12.33 21.91
CA CYS A 20 -22.42 13.38 21.51
C CYS A 20 -22.07 13.29 20.02
N MET A 21 -21.84 14.45 19.41
CA MET A 21 -21.30 14.58 18.05
C MET A 21 -19.78 14.78 18.15
N ILE A 22 -19.01 13.84 17.62
CA ILE A 22 -17.55 13.89 17.64
C ILE A 22 -17.07 14.43 16.29
N PRO A 23 -16.25 15.49 16.23
CA PRO A 23 -15.78 16.04 14.97
C PRO A 23 -14.94 15.00 14.22
N CYS A 24 -15.18 14.89 12.91
CA CYS A 24 -14.49 13.95 12.06
C CYS A 24 -13.02 14.38 11.90
N PRO A 25 -12.04 13.48 12.09
CA PRO A 25 -10.64 13.83 11.95
C PRO A 25 -10.29 14.19 10.51
N LYS A 26 -9.26 15.03 10.35
CA LYS A 26 -8.74 15.38 9.02
C LYS A 26 -8.27 14.11 8.30
N GLY A 27 -8.55 14.04 7.01
CA GLY A 27 -8.23 12.85 6.20
C GLY A 27 -9.25 11.73 6.34
N SER A 28 -10.41 11.98 6.97
CA SER A 28 -11.56 11.06 6.99
C SER A 28 -12.78 11.67 6.31
N LEU A 29 -13.71 10.82 5.88
CA LEU A 29 -14.97 11.16 5.22
C LEU A 29 -16.14 10.81 6.12
N CYS A 30 -16.75 11.83 6.71
CA CYS A 30 -17.99 11.72 7.47
C CYS A 30 -19.12 12.35 6.64
N LEU A 31 -19.56 11.57 5.65
CA LEU A 31 -20.60 12.00 4.73
C LEU A 31 -21.99 11.83 5.34
N ARG A 32 -22.95 12.62 4.88
CA ARG A 32 -24.35 12.43 5.29
C ARG A 32 -24.87 11.14 4.67
N ALA A 33 -25.44 10.26 5.48
CA ALA A 33 -26.02 9.03 4.99
C ALA A 33 -27.35 9.30 4.28
N THR A 34 -27.64 8.47 3.29
CA THR A 34 -28.88 8.53 2.51
C THR A 34 -29.71 7.28 2.72
N PRO A 35 -31.05 7.38 2.75
CA PRO A 35 -31.92 6.20 2.87
C PRO A 35 -31.77 5.30 1.64
N ARG A 36 -31.60 4.00 1.87
CA ARG A 36 -31.46 2.96 0.86
C ARG A 36 -32.26 1.71 1.25
N PRO A 37 -32.65 0.87 0.26
CA PRO A 37 -33.19 -0.46 0.50
C PRO A 37 -32.24 -1.32 1.34
N PRO A 38 -32.74 -2.36 2.02
CA PRO A 38 -31.92 -3.24 2.83
C PRO A 38 -30.81 -3.94 2.01
N PRO A 39 -29.66 -4.22 2.64
CA PRO A 39 -28.61 -5.03 2.03
C PRO A 39 -29.12 -6.38 1.54
N LYS A 40 -28.55 -6.89 0.44
CA LYS A 40 -28.83 -8.26 -0.03
C LYS A 40 -28.56 -9.34 1.05
N ARG A 41 -27.66 -9.06 1.99
CA ARG A 41 -27.33 -9.93 3.14
C ARG A 41 -28.44 -9.98 4.21
N PHE A 42 -29.34 -8.99 4.25
CA PHE A 42 -30.44 -8.91 5.23
C PHE A 42 -31.80 -8.65 4.54
N PRO A 43 -32.30 -9.62 3.75
CA PRO A 43 -33.48 -9.41 2.89
C PRO A 43 -34.83 -9.40 3.61
N GLN A 44 -34.90 -9.64 4.93
CA GLN A 44 -36.16 -10.02 5.59
C GLN A 44 -36.95 -8.91 6.29
N GLU A 45 -36.56 -7.63 6.23
CA GLU A 45 -37.36 -6.55 6.84
C GLU A 45 -37.81 -5.51 5.80
N SER A 46 -38.92 -5.81 5.12
CA SER A 46 -39.46 -5.10 3.95
C SER A 46 -39.89 -3.65 4.19
N SER A 47 -40.01 -3.20 5.44
CA SER A 47 -40.41 -1.83 5.81
C SER A 47 -39.25 -0.94 6.29
N SER A 48 -38.04 -1.49 6.41
CA SER A 48 -36.91 -0.78 7.03
C SER A 48 -35.97 -0.16 6.00
N TYR A 49 -35.90 1.18 5.98
CA TYR A 49 -34.86 1.90 5.26
C TYR A 49 -33.54 1.84 6.04
N TRP A 50 -32.43 1.67 5.32
CA TRP A 50 -31.09 1.69 5.88
C TRP A 50 -30.38 2.98 5.47
N CYS A 51 -29.47 3.47 6.32
CA CYS A 51 -28.70 4.66 6.03
C CYS A 51 -27.33 4.25 5.48
N ALA A 52 -27.15 4.40 4.16
CA ALA A 52 -25.90 4.12 3.46
C ALA A 52 -24.98 5.37 3.47
N PRO A 53 -23.65 5.21 3.60
CA PRO A 53 -22.91 3.94 3.46
C PRO A 53 -22.58 3.22 4.78
N PHE A 54 -22.99 3.74 5.93
CA PHE A 54 -22.64 3.18 7.25
C PHE A 54 -23.48 1.96 7.67
N ALA A 55 -24.57 1.71 6.94
CA ALA A 55 -25.47 0.57 7.13
C ALA A 55 -26.01 0.44 8.55
N TYR A 56 -26.70 1.47 9.01
CA TYR A 56 -27.54 1.38 10.19
C TYR A 56 -29.02 1.53 9.83
N LYS A 57 -29.89 0.93 10.64
CA LYS A 57 -31.35 1.00 10.46
C LYS A 57 -31.84 2.42 10.71
N ARG A 58 -32.61 2.99 9.78
CA ARG A 58 -33.22 4.30 9.94
C ARG A 58 -34.32 4.24 11.02
N ARG A 59 -34.38 5.25 11.88
CA ARG A 59 -35.49 5.45 12.82
C ARG A 59 -36.68 6.06 12.08
N MET A 60 -37.92 5.62 12.34
CA MET A 60 -39.08 6.10 11.56
C MET A 60 -39.33 7.60 11.69
N ASP A 61 -39.04 8.14 12.87
CA ASP A 61 -39.20 9.53 13.30
C ASP A 61 -37.96 10.42 13.06
N LEU A 62 -36.88 9.88 12.47
CA LEU A 62 -35.65 10.63 12.21
C LEU A 62 -35.06 10.32 10.82
N PRO A 63 -34.64 11.33 10.04
CA PRO A 63 -33.92 11.09 8.79
C PRO A 63 -32.52 10.51 9.06
N CYS A 64 -31.88 10.02 8.00
CA CYS A 64 -30.48 9.62 8.06
C CYS A 64 -29.57 10.82 8.41
N GLY A 65 -28.46 10.52 9.09
CA GLY A 65 -27.46 11.47 9.57
C GLY A 65 -26.05 11.01 9.20
N GLY A 66 -25.04 11.52 9.90
CA GLY A 66 -23.63 11.14 9.76
C GLY A 66 -23.29 9.70 10.18
N ALA A 67 -22.00 9.43 10.30
CA ALA A 67 -21.46 8.10 10.59
C ALA A 67 -21.77 7.66 12.03
N ASP A 68 -22.28 6.43 12.21
CA ASP A 68 -22.44 5.77 13.52
C ASP A 68 -21.31 4.78 13.83
N THR A 69 -20.54 4.38 12.82
CA THR A 69 -19.36 3.50 12.96
C THR A 69 -18.17 4.03 12.18
N TRP A 70 -16.96 3.54 12.50
CA TRP A 70 -15.72 3.86 11.76
C TRP A 70 -15.59 3.14 10.41
N SER A 71 -16.65 2.45 10.00
CA SER A 71 -16.67 1.56 8.85
C SER A 71 -17.65 2.06 7.81
N ILE A 72 -17.15 2.23 6.58
CA ILE A 72 -17.98 2.46 5.40
C ILE A 72 -18.19 1.09 4.76
N ILE A 73 -19.44 0.64 4.67
CA ILE A 73 -19.71 -0.69 4.14
C ILE A 73 -19.53 -0.66 2.60
N PRO A 74 -18.79 -1.62 2.00
CA PRO A 74 -18.56 -1.68 0.57
C PRO A 74 -19.85 -1.75 -0.26
N GLN A 75 -19.76 -1.34 -1.53
CA GLN A 75 -20.87 -1.20 -2.49
C GLN A 75 -21.79 -2.41 -2.59
N ASP A 76 -21.26 -3.63 -2.45
CA ASP A 76 -22.04 -4.87 -2.58
C ASP A 76 -23.08 -5.03 -1.47
N ALA A 77 -22.97 -4.25 -0.40
CA ALA A 77 -23.95 -4.23 0.66
C ALA A 77 -25.20 -3.43 0.33
N PHE A 78 -25.28 -2.62 -0.74
CA PHE A 78 -26.50 -1.90 -1.10
C PHE A 78 -26.77 -1.95 -2.62
N PRO A 79 -27.98 -2.34 -3.07
CA PRO A 79 -28.31 -2.26 -4.50
C PRO A 79 -28.42 -0.79 -4.97
N GLY A 80 -27.90 -0.48 -6.17
CA GLY A 80 -28.06 0.84 -6.82
C GLY A 80 -27.14 1.96 -6.30
N VAL A 81 -26.03 1.63 -5.63
CA VAL A 81 -24.96 2.60 -5.31
C VAL A 81 -23.82 2.48 -6.32
N GLU A 82 -24.03 3.02 -7.52
CA GLU A 82 -22.99 3.09 -8.55
C GLU A 82 -21.86 4.10 -8.17
N SER A 83 -22.08 4.95 -7.15
CA SER A 83 -21.21 6.08 -6.84
C SER A 83 -20.16 5.85 -5.73
N TRP A 84 -20.17 4.72 -5.02
CA TRP A 84 -19.23 4.47 -3.91
C TRP A 84 -18.09 3.51 -4.27
N LYS A 85 -17.54 3.63 -5.48
CA LYS A 85 -16.47 2.76 -6.04
C LYS A 85 -15.19 2.58 -5.21
N TYR A 86 -15.03 3.32 -4.09
CA TYR A 86 -13.73 3.51 -3.44
C TYR A 86 -13.74 3.42 -1.90
N GLY A 87 -14.71 2.76 -1.26
CA GLY A 87 -14.64 2.49 0.18
C GLY A 87 -13.68 1.33 0.49
N SER A 88 -12.60 1.58 1.24
CA SER A 88 -11.69 0.52 1.73
C SER A 88 -12.20 -0.17 3.00
N GLY A 89 -13.50 -0.14 3.26
CA GLY A 89 -14.10 -0.66 4.49
C GLY A 89 -13.96 0.26 5.72
N ASN A 90 -13.47 1.49 5.57
CA ASN A 90 -13.26 2.44 6.67
C ASN A 90 -13.59 3.88 6.27
N MET A 91 -13.68 4.77 7.27
CA MET A 91 -13.98 6.19 7.04
C MET A 91 -12.78 7.03 6.59
N TYR A 92 -11.58 6.48 6.48
CA TYR A 92 -10.43 7.26 6.00
C TYR A 92 -10.61 7.64 4.54
N CYS A 93 -10.04 8.78 4.16
CA CYS A 93 -9.97 9.21 2.78
C CYS A 93 -9.32 8.09 1.96
N PRO A 94 -9.98 7.58 0.92
CA PRO A 94 -9.50 6.38 0.27
C PRO A 94 -8.22 6.65 -0.51
N LYS A 95 -7.37 5.64 -0.58
CA LYS A 95 -6.16 5.66 -1.42
C LYS A 95 -6.50 6.07 -2.87
N ARG A 96 -5.56 6.74 -3.55
CA ARG A 96 -5.75 7.35 -4.89
C ARG A 96 -6.65 8.59 -4.90
N TYR A 97 -7.13 9.04 -3.75
CA TYR A 97 -7.91 10.27 -3.58
C TYR A 97 -7.33 11.09 -2.42
N PHE A 98 -7.70 12.37 -2.38
CA PHE A 98 -7.44 13.25 -1.24
C PHE A 98 -8.73 13.96 -0.81
N CYS A 99 -8.80 14.36 0.45
CA CYS A 99 -9.98 14.93 1.07
C CYS A 99 -9.60 16.25 1.76
N PRO A 100 -9.80 17.41 1.09
CA PRO A 100 -9.44 18.71 1.65
C PRO A 100 -10.31 19.07 2.87
N ASN A 101 -11.51 18.51 2.94
CA ASN A 101 -12.40 18.56 4.08
C ASN A 101 -13.01 17.16 4.33
N THR A 102 -13.88 17.05 5.33
CA THR A 102 -14.45 15.76 5.77
C THR A 102 -15.68 15.30 4.99
N THR A 103 -16.10 16.07 3.98
CA THR A 103 -17.31 15.83 3.18
C THR A 103 -17.05 15.83 1.68
N THR A 104 -15.82 16.06 1.25
CA THR A 104 -15.43 16.08 -0.17
C THR A 104 -14.23 15.19 -0.40
N LYS A 105 -14.23 14.55 -1.56
CA LYS A 105 -13.19 13.63 -2.00
C LYS A 105 -12.87 13.93 -3.44
N LEU A 106 -11.61 14.16 -3.73
CA LEU A 106 -11.10 14.52 -5.04
C LEU A 106 -10.08 13.49 -5.51
N ALA A 107 -10.08 13.19 -6.80
CA ALA A 107 -9.11 12.26 -7.38
C ALA A 107 -7.69 12.82 -7.22
N CYS A 108 -6.72 11.95 -6.97
CA CYS A 108 -5.33 12.38 -6.95
C CYS A 108 -4.92 12.87 -8.35
N PRO A 109 -4.47 14.12 -8.51
CA PRO A 109 -4.14 14.68 -9.81
C PRO A 109 -2.85 14.06 -10.37
N ARG A 110 -2.67 14.17 -11.69
CA ARG A 110 -1.44 13.77 -12.36
C ARG A 110 -0.23 14.49 -11.74
N GLY A 111 0.91 13.80 -11.67
CA GLY A 111 2.13 14.32 -11.05
C GLY A 111 2.14 14.24 -9.53
N HIS A 112 1.09 13.67 -8.92
CA HIS A 112 0.99 13.48 -7.47
C HIS A 112 0.55 12.06 -7.11
N TYR A 113 0.81 11.66 -5.87
CA TYR A 113 0.31 10.43 -5.28
C TYR A 113 -0.43 10.70 -3.97
N CYS A 114 -1.41 9.86 -3.66
CA CYS A 114 -2.28 10.03 -2.50
C CYS A 114 -2.47 8.69 -1.79
N LYS A 115 -1.87 8.56 -0.60
CA LYS A 115 -2.08 7.42 0.30
C LYS A 115 -3.45 7.53 0.97
N GLN A 116 -3.89 6.45 1.62
CA GLN A 116 -5.08 6.50 2.47
C GLN A 116 -4.91 7.58 3.56
N GLY A 117 -5.97 8.34 3.82
CA GLY A 117 -5.96 9.45 4.78
C GLY A 117 -5.38 10.77 4.25
N SER A 118 -5.08 10.88 2.95
CA SER A 118 -4.48 12.11 2.40
C SER A 118 -5.46 13.29 2.44
N VAL A 119 -5.03 14.39 3.05
CA VAL A 119 -5.77 15.68 3.04
C VAL A 119 -5.40 16.55 1.84
N ALA A 120 -4.22 16.32 1.28
CA ALA A 120 -3.68 17.02 0.13
C ALA A 120 -2.82 16.05 -0.71
N PRO A 121 -2.74 16.24 -2.02
CA PRO A 121 -1.90 15.43 -2.89
C PRO A 121 -0.41 15.66 -2.61
N GLN A 122 0.40 14.60 -2.68
CA GLN A 122 1.85 14.69 -2.49
C GLN A 122 2.57 14.66 -3.85
N PRO A 123 3.55 15.54 -4.09
CA PRO A 123 4.24 15.59 -5.38
C PRO A 123 5.00 14.29 -5.65
N CYS A 124 5.02 13.85 -6.91
CA CYS A 124 5.75 12.65 -7.29
C CYS A 124 7.27 12.86 -7.04
N PRO A 125 7.96 11.90 -6.41
CA PRO A 125 9.41 11.96 -6.26
C PRO A 125 10.13 12.04 -7.60
N ILE A 126 11.33 12.63 -7.59
CA ILE A 126 12.19 12.73 -8.78
C ILE A 126 12.49 11.32 -9.30
N GLY A 127 12.40 11.13 -10.63
CA GLY A 127 12.63 9.83 -11.27
C GLY A 127 11.47 8.83 -11.14
N SER A 128 10.32 9.24 -10.59
CA SER A 128 9.11 8.43 -10.53
C SER A 128 8.01 8.96 -11.46
N PHE A 129 7.08 8.09 -11.85
CA PHE A 129 5.92 8.46 -12.64
C PHE A 129 4.62 8.29 -11.82
N CYS A 130 3.79 9.33 -11.83
CA CYS A 130 2.50 9.36 -11.12
C CYS A 130 1.37 9.80 -12.07
N PRO A 131 0.66 8.86 -12.71
CA PRO A 131 -0.58 9.17 -13.44
C PRO A 131 -1.70 9.61 -12.48
N GLU A 132 -2.86 9.99 -13.02
CA GLU A 132 -4.04 10.25 -12.18
C GLU A 132 -4.41 9.03 -11.33
N LYS A 133 -4.95 9.26 -10.13
CA LYS A 133 -5.35 8.21 -9.19
C LYS A 133 -4.19 7.27 -8.79
N THR A 134 -3.01 7.84 -8.55
CA THR A 134 -1.84 7.11 -8.04
C THR A 134 -1.85 7.03 -6.50
N GLU A 135 -1.56 5.86 -5.95
CA GLU A 135 -1.45 5.63 -4.50
C GLU A 135 0.01 5.70 -4.01
N VAL A 136 0.91 5.07 -4.78
CA VAL A 136 2.35 5.06 -4.55
C VAL A 136 3.07 5.40 -5.85
N PRO A 137 4.19 6.14 -5.81
CA PRO A 137 4.93 6.50 -7.02
C PRO A 137 5.46 5.26 -7.72
N LEU A 138 5.32 5.19 -9.05
CA LEU A 138 5.90 4.10 -9.84
C LEU A 138 7.37 4.43 -10.09
N SER A 139 8.27 3.61 -9.54
CA SER A 139 9.72 3.70 -9.78
C SER A 139 10.22 2.36 -10.32
N ASN A 140 11.13 2.43 -11.29
CA ASN A 140 11.84 1.28 -11.87
C ASN A 140 13.22 1.06 -11.23
N TYR A 141 13.54 1.74 -10.13
CA TYR A 141 14.86 1.71 -9.51
C TYR A 141 15.33 0.29 -9.17
N GLY A 142 14.42 -0.59 -8.73
CA GLY A 142 14.73 -1.99 -8.46
C GLY A 142 15.25 -2.74 -9.69
N GLY A 143 14.60 -2.57 -10.85
CA GLY A 143 15.03 -3.18 -12.11
C GLY A 143 16.38 -2.64 -12.57
N VAL A 144 16.52 -1.31 -12.59
CA VAL A 144 17.78 -0.64 -12.97
C VAL A 144 18.94 -1.09 -12.08
N SER A 145 18.72 -1.24 -10.77
CA SER A 145 19.75 -1.70 -9.85
C SER A 145 20.20 -3.14 -10.12
N ALA A 146 19.26 -4.03 -10.48
CA ALA A 146 19.57 -5.42 -10.83
C ALA A 146 20.33 -5.50 -12.16
N ASP A 147 19.92 -4.71 -13.16
CA ASP A 147 20.56 -4.65 -14.47
C ASP A 147 22.01 -4.16 -14.36
N VAL A 148 22.24 -3.10 -13.57
CA VAL A 148 23.60 -2.58 -13.32
C VAL A 148 24.48 -3.62 -12.62
N LEU A 149 23.96 -4.29 -11.59
CA LEU A 149 24.71 -5.34 -10.89
C LEU A 149 25.05 -6.51 -11.82
N LEU A 150 24.12 -6.92 -12.68
CA LEU A 150 24.35 -7.97 -13.66
C LEU A 150 25.41 -7.57 -14.68
N LEU A 151 25.34 -6.35 -15.24
CA LEU A 151 26.33 -5.84 -16.20
C LEU A 151 27.72 -5.73 -15.58
N LEU A 152 27.82 -5.31 -14.31
CA LEU A 152 29.07 -5.26 -13.58
C LEU A 152 29.67 -6.67 -13.38
N LEU A 153 28.85 -7.66 -13.01
CA LEU A 153 29.31 -9.04 -12.87
C LEU A 153 29.78 -9.63 -14.20
N LEU A 154 29.05 -9.39 -15.30
CA LEU A 154 29.46 -9.82 -16.63
C LEU A 154 30.77 -9.17 -17.09
N ALA A 155 30.96 -7.87 -16.79
CA ALA A 155 32.19 -7.16 -17.08
C ALA A 155 33.39 -7.74 -16.30
N ILE A 156 33.19 -8.10 -15.02
CA ILE A 156 34.21 -8.77 -14.19
C ILE A 156 34.57 -10.14 -14.78
N ILE A 157 33.58 -10.96 -15.13
CA ILE A 157 33.81 -12.28 -15.73
C ILE A 157 34.58 -12.15 -17.05
N TRP A 158 34.17 -11.20 -17.90
CA TRP A 158 34.85 -10.93 -19.16
C TRP A 158 36.31 -10.49 -18.94
N PHE A 159 36.56 -9.61 -17.97
CA PHE A 159 37.92 -9.16 -17.64
C PHE A 159 38.81 -10.31 -17.12
N VAL A 160 38.28 -11.15 -16.22
CA VAL A 160 38.98 -12.34 -15.71
C VAL A 160 39.27 -13.33 -16.83
N SER A 161 38.29 -13.57 -17.72
CA SER A 161 38.46 -14.44 -18.88
C SER A 161 39.54 -13.92 -19.84
N LYS A 162 39.54 -12.62 -20.13
CA LYS A 162 40.56 -11.97 -20.97
C LYS A 162 41.96 -12.06 -20.36
N GLN A 163 42.08 -11.80 -19.05
CA GLN A 163 43.34 -11.96 -18.31
C GLN A 163 43.82 -13.41 -18.35
N TYR A 164 42.92 -14.37 -18.11
CA TYR A 164 43.24 -15.79 -18.18
C TYR A 164 43.73 -16.21 -19.57
N SER A 165 43.07 -15.74 -20.64
CA SER A 165 43.46 -16.02 -22.02
C SER A 165 44.84 -15.42 -22.36
N GLN A 166 45.09 -14.17 -21.97
CA GLN A 166 46.39 -13.51 -22.13
C GLN A 166 47.51 -14.28 -21.40
N ILE A 167 47.32 -14.62 -20.13
CA ILE A 167 48.28 -15.39 -19.34
C ILE A 167 48.52 -16.77 -19.98
N MET A 168 47.48 -17.48 -20.43
CA MET A 168 47.64 -18.79 -21.08
C MET A 168 48.37 -18.74 -22.42
N SER A 169 48.29 -17.62 -23.16
CA SER A 169 49.00 -17.46 -24.43
C SER A 169 50.51 -17.22 -24.24
N ASN A 170 50.92 -16.58 -23.13
CA ASN A 170 52.33 -16.30 -22.82
C ASN A 170 53.07 -17.46 -22.14
N ILE A 171 52.38 -18.52 -21.71
CA ILE A 171 53.01 -19.69 -21.10
C ILE A 171 53.40 -20.70 -22.19
N THR A 172 54.70 -20.89 -22.38
CA THR A 172 55.32 -21.92 -23.22
C THR A 172 54.89 -23.34 -22.82
N HIS A 173 54.83 -24.26 -23.78
CA HIS A 173 54.32 -25.63 -23.61
C HIS A 173 55.01 -26.42 -22.47
N GLN A 174 56.28 -26.10 -22.15
CA GLN A 174 57.03 -26.71 -21.04
C GLN A 174 56.59 -26.23 -19.64
N ASP A 175 56.16 -24.97 -19.48
CA ASP A 175 55.72 -24.42 -18.19
C ASP A 175 54.29 -24.86 -17.83
N ARG A 176 53.44 -25.14 -18.84
CA ARG A 176 52.11 -25.75 -18.65
C ARG A 176 52.18 -27.11 -17.95
N LEU A 177 53.23 -27.90 -18.21
CA LEU A 177 53.45 -29.20 -17.55
C LEU A 177 53.88 -29.02 -16.09
N ARG A 178 54.68 -27.99 -15.75
CA ARG A 178 55.10 -27.72 -14.36
C ARG A 178 53.96 -27.34 -13.41
N ILE A 179 52.93 -26.63 -13.90
CA ILE A 179 51.76 -26.24 -13.09
C ILE A 179 50.87 -27.46 -12.78
N ARG A 180 50.76 -28.41 -13.72
CA ARG A 180 49.97 -29.65 -13.55
C ARG A 180 50.59 -30.64 -12.56
N TRP A 181 51.87 -30.49 -12.26
CA TRP A 181 52.66 -31.42 -11.44
C TRP A 181 53.38 -30.76 -10.26
N LYS A 182 52.93 -29.61 -9.74
CA LYS A 182 53.48 -29.10 -8.46
C LYS A 182 53.14 -30.11 -7.35
N PRO A 183 54.14 -30.76 -6.71
CA PRO A 183 53.87 -31.73 -5.67
C PRO A 183 53.27 -31.03 -4.45
N PHE A 184 52.28 -31.66 -3.82
CA PHE A 184 51.75 -31.24 -2.52
C PHE A 184 52.92 -31.12 -1.52
N PRO A 185 53.02 -30.03 -0.73
CA PRO A 185 54.03 -29.95 0.29
C PRO A 185 53.84 -31.11 1.28
N PRO A 186 54.91 -31.84 1.65
CA PRO A 186 54.79 -32.93 2.61
C PRO A 186 54.33 -32.38 3.97
N ARG A 187 53.47 -33.15 4.65
CA ARG A 187 53.04 -32.86 6.03
C ARG A 187 54.29 -32.72 6.90
N LEU A 188 54.42 -31.58 7.59
CA LEU A 188 55.39 -31.40 8.66
C LEU A 188 55.17 -32.49 9.71
N HIS A 189 56.11 -33.43 9.79
CA HIS A 189 56.19 -34.35 10.91
C HIS A 189 56.56 -33.54 12.15
N VAL A 190 55.61 -33.44 13.09
CA VAL A 190 55.83 -32.88 14.43
C VAL A 190 56.79 -33.82 15.17
N ALA A 191 58.00 -33.33 15.47
CA ALA A 191 58.97 -34.06 16.26
C ALA A 191 58.45 -34.24 17.71
N PRO A 192 58.65 -35.41 18.35
CA PRO A 192 58.23 -35.61 19.73
C PRO A 192 59.08 -34.76 20.67
N LYS A 193 58.41 -33.97 21.51
CA LYS A 193 59.03 -33.24 22.63
C LYS A 193 59.67 -34.26 23.58
N LYS A 194 60.98 -34.16 23.79
CA LYS A 194 61.66 -34.82 24.91
C LYS A 194 61.29 -34.07 26.19
N HIS A 195 60.69 -34.79 27.14
CA HIS A 195 60.52 -34.33 28.51
C HIS A 195 61.86 -34.49 29.25
N HIS A 196 62.30 -33.40 29.88
CA HIS A 196 63.23 -33.38 31.00
C HIS A 196 62.51 -32.74 32.18
#